data_AF-A0A7C6SJ30-F1
#
_entry.id   AF-A0A7C6SJ30-F1
#
_cell.length_a   1.000
_cell.length_b   1.000
_cell.length_c   1.000
_cell.angle_alpha   90.00
_cell.angle_beta   90.00
_cell.angle_gamma   90.00
#
_symmetry.space_group_name_H-M   'P 1'
#
loop_
_entity.id
_entity.type
_entity.pdbx_description
1 polymer ?
#
loop_
_entity_poly.entity_id
_entity_poly.type
_entity_poly.pdbx_seq_one_letter_code
_entity_poly.pdbx_strand_id
1 'polypeptide(L)'
;MSARLGFDYELQLLKDNLAEMGHLIQNAIDKCMYAFKSQDETLAKEIIAGDRDINDIEKTIEARCLSLILKQQPVARDLRIVTTALKVVTDMERIGDQAADIAELILREKRDEIYNLTEHIPEMAKETKLMVGDAVEAFINVDIEKAQEIKLRDDVVDD
;
A
#
# COMPACT_ATOMS: atom_id res chain seq x y z
N MET A 1 9.99 -28.12 -18.92
CA MET A 1 8.85 -28.03 -17.97
C MET A 1 9.23 -27.38 -16.64
N SER A 2 10.43 -27.61 -16.07
CA SER A 2 10.86 -27.03 -14.78
C SER A 2 10.96 -25.49 -14.74
N ALA A 3 11.45 -24.83 -15.81
CA ALA A 3 11.64 -23.37 -15.81
C ALA A 3 10.35 -22.57 -15.63
N ARG A 4 9.25 -23.00 -16.25
CA ARG A 4 7.94 -22.33 -16.12
C ARG A 4 7.35 -22.48 -14.72
N LEU A 5 7.49 -23.66 -14.10
CA LEU A 5 7.09 -23.89 -12.71
C LEU A 5 7.87 -22.97 -11.74
N GLY A 6 9.17 -22.78 -11.98
CA GLY A 6 9.99 -21.85 -11.20
C GLY A 6 9.58 -20.39 -11.36
N PHE A 7 9.26 -19.96 -12.58
CA PHE A 7 8.74 -18.62 -12.83
C PHE A 7 7.39 -18.39 -12.15
N ASP A 8 6.45 -19.31 -12.31
CA ASP A 8 5.09 -19.20 -11.73
C ASP A 8 5.16 -19.15 -10.19
N TYR A 9 6.08 -19.90 -9.58
CA TYR A 9 6.34 -19.86 -8.14
C TYR A 9 6.89 -18.50 -7.69
N GLU A 10 7.91 -17.98 -8.35
CA GLU A 10 8.47 -16.65 -8.02
C GLU A 10 7.46 -15.52 -8.27
N LEU A 11 6.61 -15.66 -9.28
CA LEU A 11 5.51 -14.74 -9.54
C LEU A 11 4.45 -14.80 -8.42
N GLN A 12 4.18 -15.98 -7.87
CA GLN A 12 3.28 -16.10 -6.71
C GLN A 12 3.88 -15.41 -5.49
N LEU A 13 5.17 -15.63 -5.19
CA LEU A 13 5.84 -14.94 -4.08
C LEU A 13 5.83 -13.41 -4.26
N LEU A 14 5.96 -12.91 -5.49
CA LEU A 14 5.83 -11.48 -5.78
C LEU A 14 4.44 -10.96 -5.41
N LYS A 15 3.38 -11.71 -5.76
CA LYS A 15 2.00 -11.35 -5.41
C LYS A 15 1.77 -11.39 -3.90
N ASP A 16 2.33 -12.38 -3.22
CA ASP A 16 2.23 -12.51 -1.77
C ASP A 16 2.91 -11.33 -1.06
N ASN A 17 4.09 -10.90 -1.54
CA ASN A 17 4.77 -9.71 -0.99
C ASN A 17 3.98 -8.41 -1.24
N LEU A 18 3.32 -8.26 -2.40
CA LEU A 18 2.44 -7.12 -2.67
C LEU A 18 1.22 -7.12 -1.73
N ALA A 19 0.60 -8.29 -1.49
CA ALA A 19 -0.50 -8.42 -0.54
C ALA A 19 -0.07 -8.07 0.89
N GLU A 20 1.10 -8.55 1.30
CA GLU A 20 1.70 -8.24 2.61
C GLU A 20 1.92 -6.73 2.78
N MET A 21 2.54 -6.06 1.80
CA MET A 21 2.74 -4.62 1.82
C MET A 21 1.41 -3.86 1.89
N GLY A 22 0.40 -4.29 1.12
CA GLY A 22 -0.95 -3.71 1.15
C GLY A 22 -1.58 -3.81 2.54
N HIS A 23 -1.44 -4.95 3.22
CA HIS A 23 -1.94 -5.11 4.59
C HIS A 23 -1.22 -4.20 5.59
N LEU A 24 0.10 -4.01 5.47
CA LEU A 24 0.83 -3.07 6.33
C LEU A 24 0.34 -1.64 6.14
N ILE A 25 0.13 -1.21 4.90
CA ILE A 25 -0.40 0.12 4.59
C ILE A 25 -1.82 0.31 5.16
N GLN A 26 -2.70 -0.67 4.95
CA GLN A 26 -4.06 -0.63 5.51
C GLN A 26 -4.05 -0.53 7.05
N ASN A 27 -3.14 -1.27 7.70
CA ASN A 27 -2.96 -1.20 9.15
C ASN A 27 -2.40 0.16 9.60
N ALA A 28 -1.47 0.74 8.85
CA ALA A 28 -0.93 2.07 9.12
C ALA A 28 -2.04 3.13 9.06
N ILE A 29 -2.91 3.09 8.04
CA ILE A 29 -4.07 3.98 7.91
C ILE A 29 -5.02 3.84 9.11
N ASP A 30 -5.37 2.61 9.51
CA ASP A 30 -6.22 2.36 10.69
C ASP A 30 -5.58 2.93 11.98
N LYS A 31 -4.28 2.69 12.16
CA LYS A 31 -3.54 3.19 13.32
C LYS A 31 -3.47 4.72 13.33
N CYS A 32 -3.26 5.37 12.17
CA CYS A 32 -3.31 6.82 12.05
C CYS A 32 -4.65 7.36 12.55
N MET A 33 -5.76 6.74 12.13
CA MET A 33 -7.09 7.17 12.56
C MET A 33 -7.33 6.98 14.06
N TYR A 34 -6.85 5.87 14.63
CA TYR A 34 -6.93 5.67 16.06
C TYR A 34 -6.07 6.70 16.81
N ALA A 35 -4.80 6.83 16.45
CA ALA A 35 -3.86 7.77 17.07
C ALA A 35 -4.37 9.22 16.97
N PHE A 36 -4.96 9.59 15.83
CA PHE A 36 -5.56 10.90 15.61
C PHE A 36 -6.70 11.15 16.60
N LYS A 37 -7.61 10.19 16.73
CA LYS A 37 -8.78 10.30 17.61
C LYS A 37 -8.40 10.25 19.10
N SER A 38 -7.57 9.30 19.49
CA SER A 38 -7.18 9.13 20.90
C SER A 38 -6.07 10.09 21.34
N GLN A 39 -5.39 10.75 20.41
CA GLN A 39 -4.15 11.51 20.64
C GLN A 39 -3.07 10.61 21.27
N ASP A 40 -3.01 9.36 20.81
CA ASP A 40 -2.06 8.37 21.32
C ASP A 40 -0.69 8.58 20.66
N GLU A 41 0.17 9.32 21.35
CA GLU A 41 1.55 9.54 20.93
C GLU A 41 2.37 8.25 20.81
N THR A 42 2.04 7.22 21.57
CA THR A 42 2.76 5.93 21.51
C THR A 42 2.44 5.28 20.17
N LEU A 43 1.16 5.23 19.82
CA LEU A 43 0.74 4.67 18.54
C LEU A 43 1.28 5.49 17.36
N ALA A 44 1.32 6.82 17.45
CA ALA A 44 1.92 7.66 16.41
C ALA A 44 3.41 7.32 16.19
N LYS A 45 4.19 7.12 17.26
CA LYS A 45 5.60 6.68 17.17
C LYS A 45 5.73 5.27 16.59
N GLU A 46 4.79 4.38 16.88
CA GLU A 46 4.77 3.04 16.27
C GLU A 46 4.52 3.09 14.77
N ILE A 47 3.66 4.00 14.28
CA ILE A 47 3.40 4.18 12.84
C ILE A 47 4.66 4.65 12.13
N ILE A 48 5.32 5.69 12.66
CA ILE A 48 6.57 6.22 12.11
C ILE A 48 7.65 5.13 12.07
N ALA A 49 7.75 4.31 13.12
CA ALA A 49 8.71 3.21 13.14
C ALA A 49 8.35 2.09 12.16
N GLY A 50 7.06 1.81 11.98
CA GLY A 50 6.55 0.76 11.09
C GLY A 50 6.70 1.07 9.60
N ASP A 51 6.87 2.33 9.22
CA ASP A 51 7.20 2.72 7.84
C ASP A 51 8.45 2.00 7.30
N ARG A 52 9.41 1.73 8.18
CA ARG A 52 10.60 0.94 7.83
C ARG A 52 10.25 -0.46 7.30
N ASP A 53 9.21 -1.09 7.83
CA ASP A 53 8.81 -2.44 7.40
C ASP A 53 8.23 -2.39 5.98
N ILE A 54 7.50 -1.32 5.64
CA ILE A 54 6.98 -1.06 4.29
C ILE A 54 8.16 -0.88 3.31
N ASN A 55 9.12 -0.04 3.68
CA ASN A 55 10.35 0.21 2.92
C ASN A 55 11.19 -1.07 2.69
N ASP A 56 11.26 -1.96 3.67
CA ASP A 56 12.01 -3.21 3.54
C ASP A 56 11.28 -4.24 2.65
N ILE A 57 9.94 -4.23 2.63
CA ILE A 57 9.16 -5.03 1.68
C ILE A 57 9.25 -4.47 0.26
N GLU A 58 9.24 -3.15 0.08
CA GLU A 58 9.45 -2.51 -1.24
C GLU A 58 10.75 -3.03 -1.87
N LYS A 59 11.88 -2.92 -1.16
CA LYS A 59 13.19 -3.43 -1.62
C LYS A 59 13.15 -4.92 -1.94
N THR A 60 12.41 -5.70 -1.16
CA THR A 60 12.23 -7.14 -1.39
C THR A 60 11.50 -7.41 -2.70
N ILE A 61 10.42 -6.67 -2.96
CA ILE A 61 9.64 -6.74 -4.20
C ILE A 61 10.49 -6.31 -5.39
N GLU A 62 11.22 -5.19 -5.30
CA GLU A 62 12.11 -4.71 -6.36
C GLU A 62 13.18 -5.74 -6.72
N ALA A 63 13.86 -6.29 -5.71
CA ALA A 63 14.88 -7.32 -5.91
C ALA A 63 14.30 -8.57 -6.57
N ARG A 64 13.08 -8.98 -6.19
CA ARG A 64 12.39 -10.12 -6.81
C ARG A 64 12.03 -9.85 -8.26
N CYS A 65 11.49 -8.66 -8.57
CA CYS A 65 11.18 -8.24 -9.93
C CYS A 65 12.43 -8.25 -10.83
N LEU A 66 13.55 -7.69 -10.35
CA LEU A 66 14.82 -7.71 -11.07
C LEU A 66 15.34 -9.15 -11.26
N SER A 67 15.25 -9.99 -10.24
CA SER A 67 15.62 -11.42 -10.32
C SER A 67 14.79 -12.17 -11.36
N LEU A 68 13.46 -11.94 -11.40
CA LEU A 68 12.56 -12.50 -12.41
C LEU A 68 12.96 -12.08 -13.83
N ILE A 69 13.21 -10.78 -14.04
CA ILE A 69 13.62 -10.25 -15.35
C ILE A 69 14.94 -10.88 -15.81
N LEU A 70 15.96 -10.91 -14.94
CA LEU A 70 17.29 -11.38 -15.29
C LEU A 70 17.38 -12.89 -15.49
N LYS A 71 16.73 -13.68 -14.62
CA LYS A 71 16.85 -15.14 -14.63
C LYS A 71 15.90 -15.82 -15.61
N GLN A 72 14.69 -15.27 -15.78
CA GLN A 72 13.62 -15.92 -16.53
C GLN A 72 13.34 -15.24 -17.88
N GLN A 73 13.83 -14.01 -18.08
CA GLN A 73 13.66 -13.24 -19.32
C GLN A 73 12.21 -13.26 -19.84
N PRO A 74 11.22 -12.89 -18.99
CA PRO A 74 9.82 -12.95 -19.36
C PRO A 74 9.52 -12.01 -20.53
N VAL A 75 8.49 -12.34 -21.31
CA VAL A 75 8.07 -11.56 -22.48
C VAL A 75 6.59 -11.21 -22.42
N ALA A 76 6.19 -10.18 -23.18
CA ALA A 76 4.80 -9.79 -23.37
C ALA A 76 4.00 -9.64 -22.06
N ARG A 77 3.10 -10.58 -21.75
CA ARG A 77 2.22 -10.52 -20.57
C ARG A 77 3.02 -10.59 -19.27
N ASP A 78 3.96 -11.52 -19.17
CA ASP A 78 4.71 -11.75 -17.94
C ASP A 78 5.63 -10.58 -17.62
N LEU A 79 6.28 -10.02 -18.65
CA LEU A 79 7.10 -8.82 -18.50
C LEU A 79 6.26 -7.62 -18.06
N ARG A 80 5.04 -7.47 -18.60
CA ARG A 80 4.13 -6.39 -18.18
C ARG A 80 3.73 -6.53 -16.71
N ILE A 81 3.47 -7.74 -16.22
CA ILE A 81 3.11 -7.96 -14.81
C ILE A 81 4.27 -7.54 -13.91
N VAL A 82 5.49 -8.02 -14.20
CA VAL A 82 6.68 -7.72 -13.37
C VAL A 82 7.03 -6.23 -13.42
N THR A 83 6.99 -5.60 -14.59
CA THR A 83 7.28 -4.16 -14.70
C THR A 83 6.19 -3.28 -14.11
N THR A 84 4.92 -3.71 -14.12
CA THR A 84 3.84 -2.99 -13.43
C THR A 84 3.98 -3.11 -11.92
N ALA A 85 4.38 -4.28 -11.40
CA ALA A 85 4.66 -4.44 -9.97
C ALA A 85 5.75 -3.48 -9.48
N LEU A 86 6.81 -3.26 -10.27
CA LEU A 86 7.84 -2.25 -9.97
C LEU A 86 7.30 -0.82 -9.91
N LYS A 87 6.26 -0.49 -10.68
CA LYS A 87 5.66 0.86 -10.63
C LYS A 87 4.74 1.01 -9.43
N VAL A 88 3.90 0.00 -9.21
CA VAL A 88 2.89 0.02 -8.14
C VAL A 88 3.55 -0.04 -6.77
N VAL A 89 4.66 -0.76 -6.61
CA VAL A 89 5.33 -0.86 -5.30
C VAL A 89 5.84 0.49 -4.80
N THR A 90 6.33 1.35 -5.69
CA THR A 90 6.72 2.73 -5.33
C THR A 90 5.51 3.56 -4.94
N ASP A 91 4.37 3.42 -5.62
CA ASP A 91 3.14 4.11 -5.22
C ASP A 91 2.64 3.61 -3.85
N MET A 92 2.83 2.32 -3.55
CA MET A 92 2.50 1.74 -2.24
C MET A 92 3.40 2.25 -1.12
N GLU A 93 4.72 2.35 -1.35
CA GLU A 93 5.66 2.92 -0.38
C GLU A 93 5.30 4.36 -0.02
N ARG A 94 4.95 5.17 -1.03
CA ARG A 94 4.51 6.56 -0.83
C ARG A 94 3.27 6.69 0.06
N ILE A 95 2.37 5.70 0.05
CA ILE A 95 1.21 5.70 0.96
C ILE A 95 1.67 5.40 2.40
N GLY A 96 2.67 4.54 2.57
CA GLY A 96 3.35 4.30 3.85
C GLY A 96 3.98 5.58 4.41
N ASP A 97 4.76 6.28 3.59
CA ASP A 97 5.35 7.58 3.91
C ASP A 97 4.28 8.60 4.35
N GLN A 98 3.18 8.70 3.59
CA GLN A 98 2.06 9.58 3.94
C GLN A 98 1.42 9.22 5.28
N ALA A 99 1.35 7.94 5.64
CA ALA A 99 0.87 7.51 6.95
C ALA A 99 1.85 7.93 8.07
N ALA A 100 3.17 7.83 7.84
CA ALA A 100 4.18 8.33 8.78
C ALA A 100 4.10 9.85 8.95
N ASP A 101 3.92 10.60 7.86
CA ASP A 101 3.73 12.06 7.88
C ASP A 101 2.49 12.46 8.71
N ILE A 102 1.37 11.76 8.52
CA ILE A 102 0.15 11.98 9.34
C ILE A 102 0.45 11.72 10.82
N ALA A 103 1.18 10.66 11.15
CA ALA A 103 1.58 10.37 12.52
C ALA A 103 2.51 11.44 13.12
N GLU A 104 3.42 12.01 12.33
CA GLU A 104 4.23 13.15 12.76
C GLU A 104 3.38 14.38 13.06
N LEU A 105 2.37 14.67 12.24
CA LEU A 105 1.43 15.76 12.49
C LEU A 105 0.66 15.56 13.80
N ILE A 106 0.21 14.33 14.07
CA ILE A 106 -0.47 13.98 15.34
C ILE A 106 0.41 14.28 16.56
N LEU A 107 1.74 14.06 16.47
CA LEU A 107 2.67 14.35 17.55
C LEU A 107 2.94 15.86 17.75
N ARG A 108 2.74 16.67 16.73
CA ARG A 108 3.05 18.12 16.75
C ARG A 108 1.87 18.96 17.22
N GLU A 109 0.66 18.58 16.84
CA GLU A 109 -0.55 19.39 17.05
C GLU A 109 -1.18 19.16 18.43
N LYS A 110 -1.79 20.21 19.02
CA LYS A 110 -2.45 20.13 20.34
C LYS A 110 -3.97 20.10 20.22
N ARG A 111 -4.57 19.34 21.15
CA ARG A 111 -5.98 18.92 21.27
C ARG A 111 -7.08 19.93 20.90
N ASP A 112 -6.88 21.22 21.15
CA ASP A 112 -7.96 22.22 21.13
C ASP A 112 -8.26 22.80 19.74
N GLU A 113 -7.38 22.59 18.74
CA GLU A 113 -7.54 23.18 17.39
C GLU A 113 -8.07 22.17 16.35
N ILE A 114 -7.85 20.87 16.53
CA ILE A 114 -8.09 19.84 15.50
C ILE A 114 -9.54 19.36 15.47
N TYR A 115 -10.20 19.27 16.63
CA TYR A 115 -11.46 18.51 16.74
C TYR A 115 -12.69 19.18 16.12
N ASN A 116 -12.62 20.46 15.75
CA ASN A 116 -13.73 21.20 15.15
C ASN A 116 -13.75 21.18 13.62
N LEU A 117 -12.79 20.51 12.95
CA LEU A 117 -12.56 20.59 11.51
C LEU A 117 -12.58 19.23 10.76
N THR A 118 -12.97 18.13 11.41
CA THR A 118 -12.52 16.78 11.01
C THR A 118 -13.64 15.75 10.83
N GLU A 119 -14.88 16.19 10.59
CA GLU A 119 -16.03 15.28 10.42
C GLU A 119 -15.85 14.28 9.26
N HIS A 120 -15.20 14.69 8.18
CA HIS A 120 -15.01 13.88 6.97
C HIS A 120 -13.78 12.97 7.00
N ILE A 121 -12.77 13.26 7.83
CA ILE A 121 -11.50 12.49 7.83
C ILE A 121 -11.71 10.99 8.10
N PRO A 122 -12.57 10.56 9.05
CA PRO A 122 -12.83 9.13 9.25
C PRO A 122 -13.44 8.43 8.04
N GLU A 123 -14.29 9.13 7.27
CA GLU A 123 -14.89 8.57 6.05
C GLU A 123 -13.86 8.48 4.93
N MET A 124 -13.07 9.54 4.71
CA MET A 124 -11.96 9.54 3.76
C MET A 124 -10.98 8.40 4.03
N ALA A 125 -10.51 8.25 5.28
CA ALA A 125 -9.56 7.21 5.64
C ALA A 125 -10.12 5.80 5.44
N LYS A 126 -11.42 5.59 5.70
CA LYS A 126 -12.10 4.32 5.45
C LYS A 126 -12.12 4.02 3.95
N GLU A 127 -12.50 4.98 3.11
CA GLU A 127 -12.54 4.78 1.66
C GLU A 127 -11.14 4.56 1.08
N THR A 128 -10.15 5.37 1.47
CA THR A 128 -8.74 5.21 1.06
C THR A 128 -8.19 3.83 1.44
N LYS A 129 -8.44 3.34 2.66
CA LYS A 129 -8.00 2.00 3.09
C LYS A 129 -8.59 0.90 2.20
N LEU A 130 -9.86 1.01 1.85
CA LEU A 130 -10.52 0.04 0.98
C LEU A 130 -9.95 0.11 -0.44
N MET A 131 -9.73 1.31 -0.98
CA MET A 131 -9.09 1.50 -2.28
C MET A 131 -7.72 0.82 -2.37
N VAL A 132 -6.87 0.93 -1.33
CA VAL A 132 -5.57 0.26 -1.29
C VAL A 132 -5.71 -1.25 -1.39
N GLY A 133 -6.54 -1.85 -0.53
CA GLY A 133 -6.74 -3.31 -0.52
C GLY A 133 -7.33 -3.81 -1.84
N ASP A 134 -8.34 -3.11 -2.33
CA ASP A 134 -9.01 -3.46 -3.58
C ASP A 134 -8.07 -3.32 -4.79
N ALA A 135 -7.20 -2.31 -4.82
CA ALA A 135 -6.23 -2.11 -5.90
C ALA A 135 -5.18 -3.22 -5.94
N VAL A 136 -4.66 -3.61 -4.76
CA VAL A 136 -3.72 -4.73 -4.66
C VAL A 136 -4.38 -6.04 -5.09
N GLU A 137 -5.61 -6.31 -4.64
CA GLU A 137 -6.36 -7.49 -5.06
C GLU A 137 -6.63 -7.52 -6.57
N ALA A 138 -7.08 -6.38 -7.12
CA ALA A 138 -7.35 -6.24 -8.55
C ALA A 138 -6.08 -6.48 -9.38
N PHE A 139 -4.94 -5.98 -8.92
CA PHE A 139 -3.64 -6.23 -9.57
C PHE A 139 -3.25 -7.71 -9.53
N ILE A 140 -3.33 -8.35 -8.35
CA ILE A 140 -2.95 -9.76 -8.15
C ILE A 140 -3.79 -10.70 -9.03
N ASN A 141 -5.09 -10.41 -9.14
CA ASN A 141 -6.07 -11.21 -9.89
C ASN A 141 -6.18 -10.81 -11.37
N VAL A 142 -5.57 -9.69 -11.77
CA VAL A 142 -5.71 -9.10 -13.11
C VAL A 142 -7.19 -8.79 -13.40
N ASP A 143 -7.85 -8.20 -12.41
CA ASP A 143 -9.26 -7.82 -12.47
C ASP A 143 -9.41 -6.39 -13.01
N ILE A 144 -9.79 -6.29 -14.28
CA ILE A 144 -9.93 -5.02 -14.98
C ILE A 144 -11.19 -4.28 -14.53
N GLU A 145 -12.28 -5.00 -14.23
CA GLU A 145 -13.55 -4.40 -13.83
C GLU A 145 -13.41 -3.75 -12.47
N LYS A 146 -12.84 -4.48 -11.50
CA LYS A 146 -12.52 -3.95 -10.17
C LYS A 146 -11.58 -2.75 -10.23
N ALA A 147 -10.58 -2.77 -11.12
CA ALA A 147 -9.68 -1.62 -11.31
C ALA A 147 -10.40 -0.36 -11.82
N GLN A 148 -11.42 -0.50 -12.68
CA GLN A 148 -12.24 0.63 -13.14
C GLN A 148 -13.14 1.17 -12.02
N GLU A 149 -13.72 0.29 -11.21
CA GLU A 149 -14.55 0.68 -10.06
C GLU A 149 -13.77 1.46 -9.01
N ILE A 150 -12.54 1.03 -8.69
CA ILE A 150 -11.67 1.72 -7.71
C ILE A 150 -11.39 3.15 -8.16
N LYS A 151 -11.19 3.38 -9.45
CA LYS A 151 -10.94 4.72 -9.98
C LYS A 151 -12.08 5.69 -9.69
N LEU A 152 -13.32 5.22 -9.70
CA LEU A 152 -14.51 6.04 -9.40
C LEU A 152 -14.66 6.34 -7.90
N ARG A 153 -13.94 5.62 -7.03
CA ARG A 153 -13.96 5.86 -5.57
C ARG A 153 -13.00 6.96 -5.14
N ASP A 154 -12.02 7.29 -5.98
CA ASP A 154 -11.14 8.44 -5.77
C ASP A 154 -11.98 9.73 -5.71
N ASP A 155 -12.97 9.86 -6.60
CA ASP A 155 -13.91 10.99 -6.60
C ASP A 155 -14.70 11.11 -5.28
N VAL A 156 -14.93 10.00 -4.54
CA VAL A 156 -15.61 10.02 -3.23
C VAL A 156 -14.72 10.59 -2.13
N VAL A 157 -13.39 10.51 -2.27
CA VAL A 157 -12.43 11.09 -1.32
C VAL A 157 -12.16 12.57 -1.65
N ASP A 158 -12.23 12.93 -2.94
CA ASP A 158 -11.99 14.30 -3.42
C ASP A 158 -13.17 15.27 -3.15
N ASP A 159 -14.42 14.79 -3.17
CA ASP A 159 -15.66 15.58 -2.97
C ASP A 159 -16.06 15.76 -1.49
#